data_AF-A0A837I183-F1
#
_entry.id   AF-A0A837I183-F1
#
_cell.length_a   1.000
_cell.length_b   1.000
_cell.length_c   1.000
_cell.angle_alpha   90.00
_cell.angle_beta   90.00
_cell.angle_gamma   90.00
#
_symmetry.space_group_name_H-M   'P 1'
#
loop_
_entity.id
_entity.type
_entity.pdbx_description
1 polymer ?
#
loop_
_entity_poly.entity_id
_entity_poly.type
_entity_poly.pdbx_seq_one_letter_code
_entity_poly.pdbx_strand_id
1 'polypeptide(L)'
;MDIGDIVFDIETQKSFDEVGGRTFFDKLGISVVGTYVYGPDQYLTFEEHEIPEFEKLLQKAVRVVGFNIHHFDLEVLRPYISWDLKKLSTLDLMDDVKKSLGHRLYLDSLADATLGVRKSGDGMQALRWYKEGKIDEIKKYCLKDVEITKNLYDFGRKNGHVLFYSRDAGGKVAVPVNWNLEVRSKNLDNAQLKIF
;
A
#
# COMPACT_ATOMS: atom_id res chain seq x y z
N MET A 1 7.48 -9.28 18.62
CA MET A 1 8.45 -8.33 18.02
C MET A 1 7.79 -7.75 16.81
N ASP A 2 7.75 -6.44 16.71
CA ASP A 2 7.19 -5.74 15.55
C ASP A 2 8.06 -6.01 14.32
N ILE A 3 7.44 -6.17 13.15
CA ILE A 3 8.13 -6.52 11.89
C ILE A 3 8.43 -5.29 11.02
N GLY A 4 8.38 -4.10 11.61
CA GLY A 4 8.46 -2.83 10.88
C GLY A 4 7.18 -2.51 10.11
N ASP A 5 7.28 -1.55 9.20
CA ASP A 5 6.22 -1.25 8.25
C ASP A 5 6.05 -2.42 7.27
N ILE A 6 4.86 -2.54 6.69
CA ILE A 6 4.62 -3.39 5.53
C ILE A 6 4.06 -2.55 4.39
N VAL A 7 4.39 -2.90 3.16
CA VAL A 7 3.77 -2.36 1.94
C VAL A 7 2.99 -3.47 1.29
N PHE A 8 1.76 -3.25 0.85
CA PHE A 8 1.00 -4.29 0.19
C PHE A 8 0.07 -3.74 -0.91
N ASP A 9 -0.38 -4.65 -1.75
CA ASP A 9 -1.32 -4.45 -2.85
C ASP A 9 -2.17 -5.73 -3.02
N ILE A 10 -3.39 -5.59 -3.52
CA ILE A 10 -4.34 -6.70 -3.75
C ILE A 10 -4.77 -6.75 -5.21
N GLU A 11 -4.65 -7.95 -5.79
CA GLU A 11 -5.35 -8.32 -7.00
C GLU A 11 -6.63 -9.11 -6.68
N THR A 12 -7.69 -8.86 -7.44
CA THR A 12 -9.01 -9.46 -7.20
C THR A 12 -9.32 -10.61 -8.15
N GLN A 13 -10.33 -11.41 -7.80
CA GLN A 13 -10.81 -12.51 -8.64
C GLN A 13 -11.81 -12.04 -9.70
N LYS A 14 -12.59 -11.02 -9.37
CA LYS A 14 -13.68 -10.46 -10.18
C LYS A 14 -13.53 -8.96 -10.35
N SER A 15 -14.06 -8.44 -11.44
CA SER A 15 -14.23 -7.00 -11.65
C SER A 15 -15.46 -6.46 -10.91
N PHE A 16 -15.55 -5.13 -10.78
CA PHE A 16 -16.77 -4.49 -10.28
C PHE A 16 -17.99 -4.76 -11.17
N ASP A 17 -17.80 -4.89 -12.49
CA ASP A 17 -18.90 -5.17 -13.41
C ASP A 17 -19.48 -6.58 -13.16
N GLU A 18 -18.62 -7.54 -12.80
CA GLU A 18 -19.03 -8.91 -12.50
C GLU A 18 -19.80 -9.04 -11.17
N VAL A 19 -19.56 -8.14 -10.21
CA VAL A 19 -20.23 -8.17 -8.89
C VAL A 19 -21.42 -7.23 -8.78
N GLY A 20 -21.74 -6.49 -9.85
CA GLY A 20 -22.90 -5.60 -9.92
C GLY A 20 -22.62 -4.16 -9.49
N GLY A 21 -21.35 -3.73 -9.45
CA GLY A 21 -20.95 -2.33 -9.28
C GLY A 21 -19.99 -2.06 -8.12
N ARG A 22 -19.56 -0.80 -8.02
CA ARG A 22 -18.50 -0.29 -7.13
C ARG A 22 -18.80 -0.30 -5.63
N THR A 23 -19.95 -0.81 -5.22
CA THR A 23 -20.35 -0.94 -3.82
C THR A 23 -20.12 -2.34 -3.26
N PHE A 24 -19.77 -3.32 -4.10
CA PHE A 24 -19.68 -4.74 -3.74
C PHE A 24 -18.24 -5.24 -3.58
N PHE A 25 -17.43 -4.53 -2.78
CA PHE A 25 -16.04 -4.89 -2.52
C PHE A 25 -15.89 -6.31 -1.93
N ASP A 26 -16.83 -6.70 -1.08
CA ASP A 26 -16.90 -7.99 -0.41
C ASP A 26 -17.10 -9.18 -1.37
N LYS A 27 -17.54 -8.91 -2.60
CA LYS A 27 -17.81 -9.94 -3.61
C LYS A 27 -16.67 -10.13 -4.61
N LEU A 28 -15.70 -9.22 -4.62
CA LEU A 28 -14.61 -9.21 -5.59
C LEU A 28 -13.70 -10.44 -5.45
N GLY A 29 -13.52 -10.92 -4.22
CA GLY A 29 -12.59 -11.99 -3.89
C GLY A 29 -11.13 -11.57 -4.05
N ILE A 30 -10.23 -12.15 -3.27
CA ILE A 30 -8.78 -11.92 -3.40
C ILE A 30 -8.19 -13.01 -4.28
N SER A 31 -7.49 -12.65 -5.36
CA SER A 31 -6.69 -13.62 -6.11
C SER A 31 -5.30 -13.74 -5.51
N VAL A 32 -4.61 -12.61 -5.33
CA VAL A 32 -3.28 -12.54 -4.72
C VAL A 32 -3.15 -11.26 -3.89
N VAL A 33 -2.54 -11.37 -2.71
CA VAL A 33 -1.92 -10.25 -2.00
C VAL A 33 -0.42 -10.31 -2.22
N GLY A 34 0.17 -9.23 -2.71
CA GLY A 34 1.61 -9.02 -2.71
C GLY A 34 1.99 -8.15 -1.51
N THR A 35 3.10 -8.44 -0.85
CA THR A 35 3.58 -7.57 0.23
C THR A 35 5.11 -7.55 0.34
N TYR A 36 5.63 -6.42 0.82
CA TYR A 36 6.99 -6.26 1.27
C TYR A 36 7.00 -5.96 2.77
N VAL A 37 7.87 -6.63 3.52
CA VAL A 37 7.96 -6.50 4.98
C VAL A 37 9.32 -5.93 5.36
N TYR A 38 9.37 -4.76 6.01
CA TYR A 38 10.63 -4.06 6.27
C TYR A 38 11.54 -4.77 7.27
N GLY A 39 10.99 -5.39 8.32
CA GLY A 39 11.77 -6.04 9.38
C GLY A 39 12.66 -7.17 8.86
N PRO A 40 12.11 -8.18 8.16
CA PRO A 40 12.89 -9.25 7.53
C PRO A 40 13.39 -8.93 6.11
N ASP A 41 13.10 -7.74 5.56
CA ASP A 41 13.53 -7.31 4.20
C ASP A 41 13.18 -8.34 3.11
N GLN A 42 11.88 -8.66 2.99
CA GLN A 42 11.43 -9.69 2.04
C GLN A 42 10.10 -9.35 1.38
N TYR A 43 9.96 -9.85 0.15
CA TYR A 43 8.69 -9.89 -0.57
C TYR A 43 8.00 -11.23 -0.33
N LEU A 44 6.68 -11.18 -0.13
CA LEU A 44 5.82 -12.34 0.08
C LEU A 44 4.57 -12.22 -0.79
N THR A 45 3.96 -13.35 -1.14
CA THR A 45 2.66 -13.40 -1.79
C THR A 45 1.74 -14.35 -1.05
N PHE A 46 0.45 -14.04 -1.00
CA PHE A 46 -0.57 -14.87 -0.39
C PHE A 46 -1.74 -15.04 -1.37
N GLU A 47 -2.13 -16.27 -1.64
CA GLU A 47 -3.39 -16.56 -2.32
C GLU A 47 -4.57 -16.49 -1.33
N GLU A 48 -5.81 -16.56 -1.83
CA GLU A 48 -7.02 -16.43 -0.99
C GLU A 48 -7.03 -17.36 0.22
N HIS A 49 -6.58 -18.61 0.06
CA HIS A 49 -6.55 -19.60 1.13
C HIS A 49 -5.46 -19.31 2.18
N GLU A 50 -4.51 -18.43 1.89
CA GLU A 50 -3.38 -18.04 2.74
C GLU A 50 -3.62 -16.70 3.45
N ILE A 51 -4.75 -16.03 3.21
CA ILE A 51 -5.11 -14.76 3.86
C ILE A 51 -5.10 -14.83 5.39
N PRO A 52 -5.44 -15.95 6.06
CA PRO A 52 -5.24 -16.08 7.51
C PRO A 52 -3.78 -15.89 7.96
N GLU A 53 -2.78 -16.21 7.14
CA GLU A 53 -1.37 -15.95 7.44
C GLU A 53 -1.02 -14.47 7.20
N PHE A 54 -1.58 -13.86 6.15
CA PHE A 54 -1.44 -12.41 5.93
C PHE A 54 -2.09 -11.59 7.05
N GLU A 55 -3.24 -12.02 7.58
CA GLU A 55 -3.88 -11.41 8.73
C GLU A 55 -2.96 -11.38 9.96
N LYS A 56 -2.28 -12.49 10.26
CA LYS A 56 -1.28 -12.55 11.35
C LYS A 56 -0.09 -11.62 11.10
N LEU A 57 0.26 -11.39 9.85
CA LEU A 57 1.32 -10.46 9.46
C LEU A 57 0.88 -9.00 9.75
N LEU A 58 -0.34 -8.64 9.36
CA LEU A 58 -0.93 -7.31 9.62
C LEU A 58 -0.95 -6.97 11.11
N GLN A 59 -1.29 -7.92 11.97
CA GLN A 59 -1.30 -7.72 13.43
C GLN A 59 0.08 -7.39 14.04
N LYS A 60 1.17 -7.72 13.34
CA LYS A 60 2.55 -7.49 13.80
C LYS A 60 3.19 -6.26 13.16
N ALA A 61 2.54 -5.65 12.17
CA ALA A 61 3.05 -4.49 11.46
C ALA A 61 3.01 -3.24 12.34
N VAL A 62 4.06 -2.42 12.28
CA VAL A 62 4.07 -1.09 12.91
C VAL A 62 3.08 -0.17 12.19
N ARG A 63 3.10 -0.21 10.86
CA ARG A 63 2.20 0.52 9.97
C ARG A 63 2.06 -0.23 8.66
N VAL A 64 0.87 -0.13 8.08
CA VAL A 64 0.53 -0.68 6.78
C VAL A 64 0.53 0.45 5.75
N VAL A 65 1.28 0.28 4.67
CA VAL A 65 1.44 1.26 3.60
C VAL A 65 0.90 0.68 2.30
N GLY A 66 0.27 1.51 1.48
CA GLY A 66 -0.09 1.13 0.12
C GLY A 66 -0.62 2.30 -0.70
N PHE A 67 -1.18 2.03 -1.87
CA PHE A 67 -1.66 3.04 -2.80
C PHE A 67 -3.17 2.88 -3.04
N ASN A 68 -3.99 3.84 -2.58
CA ASN A 68 -5.45 3.75 -2.60
C ASN A 68 -6.04 2.63 -1.70
N ILE A 69 -5.25 2.14 -0.74
CA ILE A 69 -5.63 1.08 0.20
C ILE A 69 -6.88 1.40 1.04
N HIS A 70 -7.11 2.67 1.40
CA HIS A 70 -8.29 3.03 2.21
C HIS A 70 -9.60 2.92 1.44
N HIS A 71 -9.53 3.01 0.11
CA HIS A 71 -10.70 3.06 -0.75
C HIS A 71 -10.86 1.81 -1.62
N PHE A 72 -9.97 0.83 -1.47
CA PHE A 72 -9.97 -0.40 -2.23
C PHE A 72 -9.50 -1.58 -1.37
N ASP A 73 -8.21 -1.73 -1.15
CA ASP A 73 -7.61 -2.95 -0.60
C ASP A 73 -8.16 -3.32 0.78
N LEU A 74 -8.29 -2.35 1.69
CA LEU A 74 -8.84 -2.62 3.02
C LEU A 74 -10.32 -3.00 2.98
N GLU A 75 -11.08 -2.48 2.01
CA GLU A 75 -12.49 -2.85 1.82
C GLU A 75 -12.64 -4.26 1.22
N VAL A 76 -11.75 -4.62 0.29
CA VAL A 76 -11.65 -5.98 -0.27
C VAL A 76 -11.22 -6.99 0.78
N LEU A 77 -10.29 -6.60 1.66
CA LEU A 77 -9.75 -7.46 2.71
C LEU A 77 -10.74 -7.66 3.87
N ARG A 78 -11.63 -6.69 4.12
CA ARG A 78 -12.57 -6.67 5.25
C ARG A 78 -13.32 -8.00 5.53
N PRO A 79 -13.84 -8.74 4.53
CA PRO A 79 -14.54 -10.01 4.78
C PRO A 79 -13.63 -11.13 5.29
N TYR A 80 -12.32 -11.02 5.09
CA TYR A 80 -11.34 -12.05 5.45
C TYR A 80 -10.73 -11.84 6.84
N ILE A 81 -10.98 -10.69 7.48
CA ILE A 81 -10.29 -10.28 8.70
C ILE A 81 -11.22 -10.45 9.90
N SER A 82 -10.71 -11.12 10.93
CA SER A 82 -11.44 -11.47 12.15
C SER A 82 -11.50 -10.34 13.20
N TRP A 83 -10.83 -9.21 12.94
CA TRP A 83 -10.72 -8.06 13.83
C TRP A 83 -10.92 -6.73 13.09
N ASP A 84 -11.08 -5.65 13.86
CA ASP A 84 -11.37 -4.31 13.31
C ASP A 84 -10.14 -3.68 12.64
N LEU A 85 -10.11 -3.69 11.30
CA LEU A 85 -9.07 -3.07 10.48
C LEU A 85 -8.84 -1.59 10.77
N LYS A 86 -9.81 -0.87 11.36
CA LYS A 86 -9.64 0.54 11.76
C LYS A 86 -8.57 0.73 12.85
N LYS A 87 -8.16 -0.35 13.51
CA LYS A 87 -7.07 -0.34 14.50
C LYS A 87 -5.68 -0.33 13.86
N LEU A 88 -5.58 -0.60 12.55
CA LEU A 88 -4.30 -0.51 11.85
C LEU A 88 -3.82 0.94 11.81
N SER A 89 -2.53 1.14 12.08
CA SER A 89 -1.86 2.34 11.61
C SER A 89 -1.67 2.20 10.11
N THR A 90 -2.21 3.14 9.33
CA THR A 90 -2.17 3.09 7.87
C THR A 90 -1.56 4.35 7.27
N LEU A 91 -0.89 4.19 6.13
CA LEU A 91 -0.47 5.26 5.25
C LEU A 91 -0.89 4.91 3.81
N ASP A 92 -1.89 5.61 3.31
CA ASP A 92 -2.28 5.58 1.90
C ASP A 92 -1.56 6.71 1.15
N LEU A 93 -0.64 6.35 0.26
CA LEU A 93 0.18 7.31 -0.46
C LEU A 93 -0.66 8.21 -1.39
N MET A 94 -1.74 7.66 -1.97
CA MET A 94 -2.61 8.42 -2.86
C MET A 94 -3.43 9.45 -2.08
N ASP A 95 -4.00 9.05 -0.95
CA ASP A 95 -4.75 9.96 -0.10
C ASP A 95 -3.87 11.09 0.44
N ASP A 96 -2.63 10.79 0.81
CA ASP A 96 -1.71 11.80 1.33
C ASP A 96 -1.33 12.83 0.26
N VAL A 97 -0.97 12.37 -0.95
CA VAL A 97 -0.72 13.26 -2.10
C VAL A 97 -1.96 14.07 -2.47
N LYS A 98 -3.15 13.45 -2.43
CA LYS A 98 -4.43 14.12 -2.72
C LYS A 98 -4.68 15.29 -1.76
N LYS A 99 -4.29 15.20 -0.49
CA LYS A 99 -4.45 16.32 0.47
C LYS A 99 -3.71 17.58 -0.01
N SER A 100 -2.53 17.41 -0.61
CA SER A 100 -1.72 18.52 -1.13
C SER A 100 -2.22 19.04 -2.48
N LEU A 101 -2.70 18.16 -3.36
CA LEU A 101 -3.06 18.52 -4.75
C LEU A 101 -4.55 18.79 -4.99
N GLY A 102 -5.44 18.39 -4.07
CA GLY A 102 -6.89 18.48 -4.22
C GLY A 102 -7.50 17.45 -5.19
N HIS A 103 -6.68 16.63 -5.87
CA HIS A 103 -7.13 15.58 -6.79
C HIS A 103 -6.25 14.33 -6.68
N ARG A 104 -6.76 13.20 -7.17
CA ARG A 104 -6.05 11.91 -7.15
C ARG A 104 -5.08 11.82 -8.32
N LEU A 105 -3.95 11.16 -8.08
CA LEU A 105 -3.01 10.75 -9.12
C LEU A 105 -2.94 9.22 -9.18
N TYR A 106 -2.61 8.69 -10.34
CA TYR A 106 -2.33 7.26 -10.49
C TYR A 106 -0.93 6.92 -10.01
N LEU A 107 -0.74 5.70 -9.51
CA LEU A 107 0.57 5.19 -9.09
C LEU A 107 1.61 5.35 -10.20
N ASP A 108 1.26 4.96 -11.43
CA ASP A 108 2.13 5.05 -12.59
C ASP A 108 2.60 6.50 -12.86
N SER A 109 1.71 7.48 -12.71
CA SER A 109 2.07 8.89 -12.91
C SER A 109 3.09 9.40 -11.88
N LEU A 110 2.95 8.99 -10.62
CA LEU A 110 3.89 9.33 -9.56
C LEU A 110 5.21 8.56 -9.71
N ALA A 111 5.13 7.29 -10.10
CA ALA A 111 6.28 6.42 -10.32
C ALA A 111 7.16 6.91 -11.48
N ASP A 112 6.57 7.29 -12.62
CA ASP A 112 7.31 7.82 -13.77
C ASP A 112 7.99 9.15 -13.40
N ALA A 113 7.22 10.06 -12.80
CA ALA A 113 7.74 11.36 -12.44
C ALA A 113 8.83 11.29 -11.36
N THR A 114 8.67 10.44 -10.33
CA THR A 114 9.57 10.37 -9.17
C THR A 114 10.73 9.42 -9.37
N LEU A 115 10.46 8.23 -9.89
CA LEU A 115 11.42 7.12 -9.95
C LEU A 115 11.91 6.85 -11.39
N GLY A 116 11.26 7.43 -12.41
CA GLY A 116 11.58 7.16 -13.82
C GLY A 116 11.15 5.76 -14.27
N VAL A 117 10.20 5.13 -13.58
CA VAL A 117 9.68 3.80 -13.91
C VAL A 117 8.23 3.91 -14.34
N ARG A 118 7.85 3.15 -15.38
CA ARG A 118 6.46 3.03 -15.83
C ARG A 118 5.94 1.63 -15.56
N LYS A 119 4.67 1.55 -15.20
CA LYS A 119 3.94 0.30 -15.09
C LYS A 119 3.72 -0.26 -16.50
N SER A 120 4.02 -1.54 -16.67
CA SER A 120 3.89 -2.24 -17.95
C SER A 120 2.56 -2.98 -18.12
N GLY A 121 1.69 -2.98 -17.11
CA GLY A 121 0.47 -3.79 -17.09
C GLY A 121 -0.79 -3.04 -16.66
N ASP A 122 -1.91 -3.61 -17.08
CA ASP A 122 -3.27 -3.14 -16.87
C ASP A 122 -3.93 -4.05 -15.83
N GLY A 123 -4.65 -3.48 -14.84
CA GLY A 123 -5.38 -4.27 -13.83
C GLY A 123 -6.39 -5.24 -14.45
N MET A 124 -6.88 -4.96 -15.68
CA MET A 124 -7.71 -5.92 -16.41
C MET A 124 -6.98 -7.20 -16.82
N GLN A 125 -5.65 -7.18 -16.87
CA GLN A 125 -4.83 -8.35 -17.19
C GLN A 125 -4.79 -9.36 -16.03
N ALA A 126 -4.72 -8.90 -14.78
CA ALA A 126 -4.75 -9.79 -13.61
C ALA A 126 -6.07 -10.58 -13.56
N LEU A 127 -7.20 -9.91 -13.82
CA LEU A 127 -8.52 -10.56 -13.92
C LEU A 127 -8.59 -11.62 -15.02
N ARG A 128 -7.94 -11.39 -16.17
CA ARG A 128 -7.86 -12.39 -17.26
C ARG A 128 -6.99 -13.58 -16.84
N TRP A 129 -5.83 -13.33 -16.25
CA TRP A 129 -4.96 -14.39 -15.75
C TRP A 129 -5.62 -15.24 -14.68
N TYR A 130 -6.45 -14.66 -13.82
CA TYR A 130 -7.20 -15.42 -12.82
C TYR A 130 -8.17 -16.41 -13.49
N LYS A 131 -8.91 -15.97 -14.51
CA LYS A 131 -9.81 -16.82 -15.31
C LYS A 131 -9.06 -17.93 -16.06
N GLU A 132 -7.80 -17.68 -16.42
CA GLU A 132 -6.92 -18.64 -17.09
C GLU A 132 -6.13 -19.55 -16.11
N GLY A 133 -6.26 -19.35 -14.79
CA GLY A 133 -5.50 -20.09 -13.78
C GLY A 133 -4.00 -19.72 -13.71
N LYS A 134 -3.60 -18.57 -14.27
CA LYS A 134 -2.20 -18.12 -14.33
C LYS A 134 -1.79 -17.33 -13.08
N ILE A 135 -1.87 -17.97 -11.91
CA ILE A 135 -1.63 -17.33 -10.61
C ILE A 135 -0.20 -16.76 -10.49
N ASP A 136 0.81 -17.44 -11.04
CA ASP A 136 2.20 -16.96 -10.97
C ASP A 136 2.41 -15.62 -11.70
N GLU A 137 1.65 -15.36 -12.76
CA GLU A 137 1.70 -14.07 -13.47
C GLU A 137 1.05 -12.96 -12.64
N ILE A 138 -0.04 -13.28 -11.93
CA ILE A 138 -0.68 -12.35 -10.97
C ILE A 138 0.29 -12.04 -9.83
N LYS A 139 0.97 -13.06 -9.26
CA LYS A 139 1.99 -12.88 -8.21
C LYS A 139 3.11 -11.94 -8.65
N LYS A 140 3.69 -12.16 -9.83
CA LYS A 140 4.75 -11.28 -10.37
C LYS A 140 4.26 -9.84 -10.57
N TYR A 141 3.05 -9.68 -11.10
CA TYR A 141 2.47 -8.37 -11.37
C TYR A 141 2.17 -7.61 -10.07
N CYS A 142 1.51 -8.25 -9.10
CA CYS A 142 1.20 -7.66 -7.80
C CYS A 142 2.49 -7.29 -7.04
N LEU A 143 3.51 -8.17 -7.03
CA LEU A 143 4.81 -7.83 -6.43
C LEU A 143 5.50 -6.63 -7.12
N LYS A 144 5.26 -6.41 -8.42
CA LYS A 144 5.79 -5.24 -9.11
C LYS A 144 5.12 -3.95 -8.64
N ASP A 145 3.82 -3.97 -8.41
CA ASP A 145 3.10 -2.83 -7.83
C ASP A 145 3.53 -2.55 -6.39
N VAL A 146 3.76 -3.58 -5.59
CA VAL A 146 4.35 -3.47 -4.25
C VAL A 146 5.74 -2.86 -4.31
N GLU A 147 6.60 -3.31 -5.24
CA GLU A 147 7.95 -2.77 -5.42
C GLU A 147 7.91 -1.28 -5.76
N ILE A 148 7.06 -0.87 -6.71
CA ILE A 148 6.90 0.54 -7.10
C ILE A 148 6.39 1.35 -5.90
N THR A 149 5.37 0.86 -5.20
CA THR A 149 4.78 1.53 -4.04
C THR A 149 5.80 1.68 -2.90
N LYS A 150 6.57 0.62 -2.61
CA LYS A 150 7.67 0.66 -1.64
C LYS A 150 8.72 1.69 -2.02
N ASN A 151 9.19 1.67 -3.27
CA ASN A 151 10.23 2.58 -3.72
C ASN A 151 9.76 4.04 -3.72
N LEU A 152 8.49 4.29 -4.04
CA LEU A 152 7.89 5.61 -3.92
C LEU A 152 7.86 6.05 -2.46
N TYR A 153 7.37 5.18 -1.57
CA TYR A 153 7.35 5.41 -0.12
C TYR A 153 8.73 5.72 0.47
N ASP A 154 9.75 4.94 0.11
CA ASP A 154 11.14 5.18 0.53
C ASP A 154 11.68 6.52 0.00
N PHE A 155 11.38 6.86 -1.25
CA PHE A 155 11.77 8.14 -1.81
C PHE A 155 11.14 9.29 -1.03
N GLY A 156 9.82 9.24 -0.78
CA GLY A 156 9.12 10.29 -0.05
C GLY A 156 9.62 10.45 1.38
N ARG A 157 9.92 9.34 2.07
CA ARG A 157 10.53 9.36 3.42
C ARG A 157 11.91 10.01 3.45
N LYS A 158 12.74 9.70 2.47
CA LYS A 158 14.11 10.20 2.38
C LYS A 158 14.17 11.66 1.96
N ASN A 159 13.30 12.08 1.05
CA ASN A 159 13.40 13.39 0.39
C ASN A 159 12.33 14.40 0.83
N GLY A 160 11.32 13.98 1.60
CA GLY A 160 10.22 14.85 2.06
C GLY A 160 9.27 15.31 0.93
N HIS A 161 9.37 14.71 -0.26
CA HIS A 161 8.51 15.00 -1.39
C HIS A 161 8.46 13.82 -2.36
N VAL A 162 7.46 13.84 -3.25
CA VAL A 162 7.40 13.04 -4.48
C VAL A 162 7.18 13.98 -5.68
N LEU A 163 7.37 13.48 -6.89
CA LEU A 163 7.19 14.26 -8.12
C LEU A 163 5.96 13.80 -8.89
N PHE A 164 5.32 14.72 -9.60
CA PHE A 164 4.30 14.43 -10.61
C PHE A 164 4.47 15.36 -11.82
N TYR A 165 3.95 14.98 -12.99
CA TYR A 165 3.89 15.88 -14.14
C TYR A 165 2.68 16.79 -14.04
N SER A 166 2.92 18.09 -13.90
CA SER A 166 1.88 19.12 -13.95
C SER A 166 1.72 19.64 -15.37
N ARG A 167 0.48 19.65 -15.87
CA ARG A 167 0.15 20.28 -17.15
C ARG A 167 0.30 21.79 -17.08
N ASP A 168 -0.16 22.40 -15.99
CA ASP A 168 -0.15 23.85 -15.80
C ASP A 168 1.28 24.41 -15.71
N ALA A 169 2.18 23.66 -15.05
CA ALA A 169 3.59 24.05 -14.95
C ALA A 169 4.45 23.58 -16.14
N GLY A 170 3.91 22.75 -17.04
CA GLY A 170 4.65 22.20 -18.19
C GLY A 170 5.81 21.26 -17.83
N GLY A 171 5.78 20.62 -16.65
CA GLY A 171 6.92 19.83 -16.18
C GLY A 171 6.70 19.08 -14.86
N LYS A 172 7.76 18.48 -14.34
CA LYS A 172 7.75 17.82 -13.03
C LYS A 172 7.65 18.85 -11.91
N VAL A 173 6.71 18.64 -10.99
CA VAL A 173 6.51 19.47 -9.80
C VAL A 173 6.60 18.57 -8.57
N ALA A 174 7.17 19.09 -7.49
CA ALA A 174 7.26 18.40 -6.21
C ALA A 174 5.97 18.57 -5.39
N VAL A 175 5.52 17.47 -4.79
CA VAL A 175 4.45 17.42 -3.79
C VAL A 175 5.10 17.12 -2.44
N PRO A 176 5.03 18.02 -1.45
CA PRO A 176 5.57 17.74 -0.14
C PRO A 176 4.83 16.58 0.52
N VAL A 177 5.58 15.70 1.19
CA VAL A 177 5.04 14.56 1.95
C VAL A 177 5.79 14.40 3.27
N ASN A 178 5.11 13.91 4.31
CA ASN A 178 5.74 13.54 5.58
C ASN A 178 5.39 12.11 5.94
N TRP A 179 6.19 11.17 5.45
CA TRP A 179 5.92 9.74 5.59
C TRP A 179 6.77 9.05 6.65
N ASN A 180 7.63 9.78 7.35
CA ASN A 180 8.34 9.23 8.50
C ASN A 180 7.35 9.10 9.66
N LEU A 181 7.45 8.01 10.42
CA LEU A 181 6.76 7.92 11.70
C LEU A 181 7.38 8.97 12.63
N GLU A 182 6.57 9.82 13.22
CA GLU A 182 7.03 10.66 14.32
C GLU A 182 7.50 9.74 15.44
N VAL A 183 8.80 9.78 15.75
CA VAL A 183 9.30 9.19 16.97
C VAL A 183 8.68 9.99 18.10
N ARG A 184 7.64 9.47 18.75
CA ARG A 184 7.22 9.99 20.05
C ARG A 184 8.43 9.83 20.96
N SER A 185 9.15 10.91 21.21
CA SER A 185 10.10 11.00 22.31
C SER A 185 9.31 10.66 23.57
N LYS A 186 9.49 9.44 24.08
CA LYS A 186 9.09 9.13 25.45
C LYS A 186 9.89 10.10 26.31
N ASN A 187 9.21 11.10 26.86
CA ASN A 187 9.73 11.87 27.97
C ASN A 187 10.17 10.85 29.01
N LEU A 188 11.48 10.71 29.19
CA LEU A 188 12.04 10.14 30.41
C LEU A 188 11.71 11.18 31.47
N ASP A 189 10.56 11.00 32.12
CA ASP A 189 10.25 11.71 33.35
C ASP A 189 11.44 11.53 34.28
N ASN A 190 12.00 12.67 34.72
CA ASN A 190 13.09 12.77 35.68
C ASN A 190 12.71 12.03 36.97
N ALA A 191 12.98 10.74 37.02
CA ALA A 191 13.22 10.03 38.25
C ALA A 191 14.60 10.45 38.77
N GLN A 192 14.61 10.97 39.99
CA GLN A 192 15.77 11.19 40.86
C GLN A 192 16.70 12.37 40.57
N LEU A 193 16.41 13.47 41.26
CA LEU A 193 17.42 14.13 42.10
C LEU A 193 16.85 14.23 43.52
N LYS A 194 16.87 13.10 44.23
CA LYS A 194 17.02 13.07 45.69
C LYS A 194 18.50 12.87 45.97
N ILE A 195 19.24 13.95 46.22
CA ILE A 195 20.52 13.89 46.93
C ILE A 195 20.64 15.18 47.75
N PHE A 196 20.54 14.99 49.07
CA PHE A 196 20.86 15.83 50.24
C PHE A 196 20.65 17.35 50.17
#